data_AF-A0A1S2PZZ8-F1
#
_entry.id   AF-A0A1S2PZZ8-F1
#
_cell.length_a   1.000
_cell.length_b   1.000
_cell.length_c   1.000
_cell.angle_alpha   90.00
_cell.angle_beta   90.00
_cell.angle_gamma   90.00
#
_symmetry.space_group_name_H-M   'P 1'
#
loop_
_entity.id
_entity.type
_entity.pdbx_description
1 polymer ?
#
loop_
_entity_poly.entity_id
_entity_poly.type
_entity_poly.pdbx_seq_one_letter_code
_entity_poly.pdbx_strand_id
1 'polypeptide(L)'
;MSGTWPCNGCGITNADRASCEACGTSSPTATAADLAQTALKDAAAARAAQVEEAARGNHQLADHLGNVVDAHLDDVLALRRLPSA
;
A
#
# COMPACT_ATOMS: atom_id res chain seq x y z
N MET A 1 -11.50 1.84 -10.34
CA MET A 1 -10.51 2.28 -11.35
C MET A 1 -10.24 1.13 -12.28
N SER A 2 -10.63 1.21 -13.55
CA SER A 2 -10.39 0.17 -14.55
C SER A 2 -9.57 0.78 -15.67
N GLY A 3 -8.27 0.54 -15.64
CA GLY A 3 -7.31 1.08 -16.60
C GLY A 3 -5.88 0.90 -16.10
N THR A 4 -4.98 0.52 -17.01
CA THR A 4 -3.55 0.54 -16.73
C THR A 4 -3.04 1.98 -16.77
N TRP A 5 -2.06 2.30 -15.94
CA TRP A 5 -1.42 3.63 -15.95
C TRP A 5 0.09 3.50 -15.75
N PRO A 6 0.91 4.22 -16.54
CA PRO A 6 2.35 4.27 -16.34
C PRO A 6 2.67 5.13 -15.12
N CYS A 7 3.53 4.64 -14.22
CA CYS A 7 3.97 5.40 -13.08
C CYS A 7 4.91 6.54 -13.48
N ASN A 8 4.58 7.77 -13.11
CA ASN A 8 5.43 8.94 -13.39
C ASN A 8 6.74 8.95 -12.55
N GLY A 9 6.82 8.17 -11.47
CA GLY A 9 8.00 8.09 -10.62
C GLY A 9 9.05 7.10 -11.11
N CYS A 10 8.64 5.92 -11.59
CA CYS A 10 9.56 4.83 -11.97
C CYS A 10 9.29 4.20 -13.33
N GLY A 11 8.27 4.64 -14.07
CA GLY A 11 7.91 4.13 -15.40
C GLY A 11 7.16 2.80 -15.41
N ILE A 12 7.01 2.12 -14.27
CA ILE A 12 6.30 0.84 -14.19
C ILE A 12 4.81 1.03 -14.43
N THR A 13 4.23 0.22 -15.32
CA THR A 13 2.78 0.19 -15.56
C THR A 13 2.07 -0.54 -14.43
N ASN A 14 1.05 0.10 -13.86
CA ASN A 14 0.21 -0.47 -12.81
C ASN A 14 -1.20 -0.73 -13.33
N ALA A 15 -1.88 -1.71 -12.75
CA ALA A 15 -3.28 -2.04 -13.01
C ALA A 15 -4.03 -2.14 -11.69
N ASP A 16 -5.29 -1.68 -11.66
CA ASP A 16 -6.22 -1.86 -10.53
C ASP A 16 -5.71 -1.39 -9.15
N ARG A 17 -4.77 -0.42 -9.15
CA ARG A 17 -4.17 0.17 -7.95
C ARG A 17 -4.10 1.69 -8.04
N ALA A 18 -4.30 2.33 -6.89
CA ALA A 18 -4.25 3.79 -6.76
C ALA A 18 -2.84 4.32 -6.44
N SER A 19 -1.92 3.45 -6.01
CA SER A 19 -0.50 3.74 -5.80
C SER A 19 0.36 2.74 -6.56
N CYS A 20 1.51 3.19 -7.05
CA CYS A 20 2.45 2.34 -7.76
C CYS A 20 3.01 1.26 -6.84
N GLU A 21 2.94 0.01 -7.28
CA GLU A 21 3.43 -1.14 -6.52
C GLU A 21 4.92 -1.07 -6.20
N ALA A 22 5.71 -0.49 -7.10
CA ALA A 22 7.16 -0.50 -6.99
C ALA A 22 7.73 0.68 -6.19
N CYS A 23 7.09 1.85 -6.23
CA CYS A 23 7.65 3.08 -5.65
C CYS A 23 6.66 3.93 -4.86
N GLY A 24 5.40 3.50 -4.72
CA GLY A 24 4.38 4.21 -3.94
C GLY A 24 3.83 5.48 -4.57
N THR A 25 4.36 5.95 -5.70
CA THR A 25 3.83 7.14 -6.41
C THR A 25 2.35 6.96 -6.70
N SER A 26 1.52 7.94 -6.37
CA SER A 26 0.07 7.90 -6.60
C SER A 26 -0.27 7.90 -8.10
N SER A 27 -1.34 7.20 -8.46
CA SER A 27 -1.97 7.32 -9.78
C SER A 27 -2.43 8.76 -10.00
N PRO A 28 -2.27 9.32 -11.21
CA PRO A 28 -2.68 10.70 -11.50
C PRO A 28 -4.19 10.93 -11.34
N THR A 29 -5.00 9.87 -11.31
CA THR A 29 -6.45 9.94 -11.15
C THR A 29 -6.95 9.41 -9.81
N ALA A 30 -6.05 9.09 -8.88
CA ALA A 30 -6.42 8.56 -7.57
C ALA A 30 -7.04 9.62 -6.66
N THR A 31 -8.18 9.27 -6.08
CA THR A 31 -8.73 10.02 -4.95
C THR A 31 -8.03 9.59 -3.65
N ALA A 32 -8.14 10.40 -2.60
CA ALA A 32 -7.65 10.01 -1.27
C ALA A 32 -8.31 8.71 -0.77
N ALA A 33 -9.57 8.46 -1.14
CA ALA A 33 -10.27 7.22 -0.82
C ALA A 33 -9.69 6.00 -1.56
N ASP A 34 -9.35 6.14 -2.84
CA ASP A 34 -8.71 5.06 -3.61
C ASP A 34 -7.30 4.73 -3.07
N LEU A 35 -6.54 5.77 -2.70
CA LEU A 35 -5.23 5.63 -2.06
C LEU A 35 -5.35 4.91 -0.71
N ALA A 36 -6.31 5.31 0.12
CA ALA A 36 -6.54 4.69 1.41
C ALA A 36 -6.98 3.23 1.26
N GLN A 37 -7.80 2.92 0.25
CA GLN A 37 -8.18 1.54 -0.04
C GLN A 37 -6.98 0.69 -0.50
N THR A 38 -6.09 1.26 -1.31
CA THR A 38 -4.86 0.58 -1.73
C THR A 38 -3.93 0.32 -0.54
N ALA A 39 -3.67 1.33 0.29
CA ALA A 39 -2.86 1.19 1.50
C ALA A 39 -3.44 0.17 2.49
N LEU A 40 -4.77 0.10 2.65
CA LEU A 40 -5.41 -0.95 3.46
C LEU A 40 -5.16 -2.36 2.91
N LYS A 41 -5.21 -2.55 1.59
CA LYS A 41 -4.90 -3.84 0.96
C LYS A 41 -3.44 -4.22 1.18
N ASP A 42 -2.53 -3.26 1.04
CA ASP A 42 -1.09 -3.46 1.25
C ASP A 42 -0.79 -3.80 2.72
N ALA A 43 -1.42 -3.11 3.67
CA ALA A 43 -1.33 -3.45 5.10
C ALA A 43 -1.83 -4.88 5.39
N ALA A 44 -2.95 -5.30 4.78
CA ALA A 44 -3.48 -6.64 4.94
C ALA A 44 -2.53 -7.71 4.37
N ALA A 45 -1.94 -7.45 3.20
CA ALA A 45 -0.96 -8.34 2.58
C ALA A 45 0.33 -8.46 3.43
N ALA A 46 0.86 -7.33 3.91
CA ALA A 46 2.02 -7.31 4.80
C ALA A 46 1.74 -8.07 6.11
N ARG A 47 0.52 -7.94 6.67
CA ARG A 47 0.12 -8.67 7.87
C ARG A 47 0.00 -10.17 7.62
N ALA A 48 -0.54 -10.59 6.49
CA ALA A 48 -0.59 -12.00 6.12
C ALA A 48 0.83 -12.59 6.01
N ALA A 49 1.72 -11.90 5.30
CA ALA A 49 3.13 -12.28 5.19
C ALA A 49 3.83 -12.33 6.56
N GLN A 50 3.57 -11.35 7.43
CA GLN A 50 4.12 -11.32 8.79
C GLN A 50 3.78 -12.59 9.56
N VAL A 51 2.51 -13.02 9.52
CA VAL A 51 2.05 -14.22 10.22
C VAL A 51 2.71 -15.47 9.65
N GLU A 52 2.83 -15.57 8.32
CA GLU A 52 3.52 -16.69 7.68
C GLU A 52 5.00 -16.76 8.06
N GLU A 53 5.71 -15.64 8.04
CA GLU A 53 7.14 -15.58 8.38
C GLU A 53 7.39 -15.85 9.86
N ALA A 54 6.51 -15.38 10.75
CA ALA A 54 6.54 -15.74 12.16
C ALA A 54 6.36 -17.26 12.35
N ALA A 55 5.43 -17.89 11.62
CA ALA A 55 5.19 -19.33 11.68
C ALA A 55 6.38 -20.15 11.12
N ARG A 56 7.14 -19.59 10.18
CA ARG A 56 8.40 -20.17 9.65
C ARG A 56 9.60 -19.96 10.58
N GLY A 57 9.46 -19.19 11.65
CA GLY A 57 10.54 -18.84 12.58
C GLY A 57 11.42 -17.67 12.11
N ASN A 58 11.04 -16.98 11.03
CA ASN A 58 11.76 -15.82 10.49
C ASN A 58 11.38 -14.54 11.24
N HIS A 59 11.66 -14.50 12.54
CA HIS A 59 11.19 -13.43 13.44
C HIS A 59 11.65 -12.03 13.01
N GLN A 60 12.89 -11.87 12.52
CA GLN A 60 13.38 -10.56 12.05
C GLN A 60 12.58 -10.03 10.85
N LEU A 61 12.22 -10.92 9.91
CA LEU A 61 11.40 -10.54 8.77
C LEU A 61 9.96 -10.26 9.20
N ALA A 62 9.41 -11.05 10.13
CA ALA A 62 8.09 -10.80 10.70
C ALA A 62 8.01 -9.45 11.43
N ASP A 63 9.04 -9.08 12.20
CA ASP A 63 9.10 -7.78 12.87
C ASP A 63 9.18 -6.63 11.85
N HIS A 64 10.00 -6.79 10.81
CA HIS A 64 10.05 -5.82 9.72
C HIS A 64 8.69 -5.65 9.03
N LEU A 65 8.02 -6.75 8.70
CA LEU A 65 6.68 -6.72 8.10
C LEU A 65 5.65 -6.07 9.03
N GLY A 66 5.79 -6.22 10.35
CA GLY A 66 4.98 -5.48 11.33
C GLY A 66 5.12 -3.96 11.17
N ASN A 67 6.36 -3.45 11.02
CA ASN A 67 6.58 -2.03 10.78
C ASN A 67 5.98 -1.57 9.43
N VAL A 68 5.99 -2.43 8.40
CA VAL A 68 5.36 -2.13 7.11
C VAL A 68 3.84 -2.04 7.24
N VAL A 69 3.21 -2.92 8.04
CA VAL A 69 1.77 -2.85 8.34
C VAL A 69 1.44 -1.50 8.98
N ASP A 70 2.18 -1.11 10.01
CA ASP A 70 1.92 0.14 10.74
C ASP A 70 2.08 1.37 9.84
N ALA A 71 3.13 1.41 9.01
CA ALA A 71 3.34 2.49 8.05
C ALA A 71 2.14 2.67 7.09
N HIS A 72 1.60 1.56 6.55
CA HIS A 72 0.42 1.64 5.68
C HIS A 72 -0.85 2.04 6.44
N LEU A 73 -1.00 1.63 7.71
CA LEU A 73 -2.15 2.07 8.52
C LEU A 73 -2.07 3.57 8.84
N ASP A 74 -0.87 4.10 9.10
CA ASP A 74 -0.65 5.53 9.28
C ASP A 74 -1.01 6.32 8.01
N ASP A 75 -0.63 5.83 6.83
CA ASP A 75 -1.03 6.42 5.55
C ASP A 75 -2.56 6.45 5.40
N VAL A 76 -3.26 5.37 5.76
CA VAL A 76 -4.73 5.31 5.72
C VAL A 76 -5.34 6.37 6.64
N LEU A 77 -4.80 6.53 7.85
CA LEU A 77 -5.28 7.53 8.79
C LEU A 77 -5.02 8.95 8.28
N ALA A 78 -3.86 9.19 7.66
CA ALA A 78 -3.52 10.48 7.06
C ALA A 78 -4.47 10.81 5.89
N LEU A 79 -4.72 9.86 4.99
CA LEU A 79 -5.59 10.04 3.83
C LEU A 79 -7.05 10.26 4.22
N ARG A 80 -7.55 9.61 5.27
CA ARG A 80 -8.91 9.83 5.80
C ARG A 80 -9.14 11.21 6.42
N ARG A 81 -8.06 11.90 6.83
CA ARG A 81 -8.13 13.25 7.39
C ARG A 81 -8.14 14.33 6.29
N LEU A 82 -7.86 13.97 5.04
CA LEU A 82 -7.94 14.91 3.93
C LEU A 82 -9.41 15.23 3.64
N PRO A 83 -9.79 16.51 3.52
CA PRO A 83 -11.13 16.87 3.11
C PRO A 83 -11.40 16.32 1.70
N SER A 84 -12.59 15.78 1.49
CA SER A 84 -13.04 15.35 0.17
C SER A 84 -13.17 16.59 -0.71
N ALA A 85 -12.24 16.74 -1.66
CA ALA A 85 -12.30 17.76 -2.69
C ALA A 85 -13.35 17.41 -3.75
#